data_AF-A0AAE4K6N0-F1
#
_entry.id   AF-A0AAE4K6N0-F1
#
_cell.length_a   1.000
_cell.length_b   1.000
_cell.length_c   1.000
_cell.angle_alpha   90.00
_cell.angle_beta   90.00
_cell.angle_gamma   90.00
#
_symmetry.space_group_name_H-M   'P 1'
#
loop_
_entity.id
_entity.type
_entity.pdbx_description
1 polymer ?
#
loop_
_entity_poly.entity_id
_entity_poly.type
_entity_poly.pdbx_seq_one_letter_code
_entity_poly.pdbx_strand_id
1 'polypeptide(L)'
;MSTVTKFERPQAIYDLAEMLDQTKRYGKIRLSRQDDGWYCCIAMNTNTTGTSFEVKSEFHHATPIEAADCCIQRMHAALRTLGAV
;
A
#
# COMPACT_ATOMS: atom_id res chain seq x y z
N MET A 1 -1.58 31.69 -16.75
CA MET A 1 -2.69 30.80 -16.33
C MET A 1 -2.19 29.37 -16.48
N SER A 2 -2.06 28.67 -15.36
CA SER A 2 -1.37 27.37 -15.26
C SER A 2 -2.26 26.24 -15.75
N THR A 3 -1.80 25.46 -16.73
CA THR A 3 -2.35 24.14 -17.03
C THR A 3 -1.44 23.10 -16.38
N VAL A 4 -1.78 22.71 -15.16
CA VAL A 4 -1.19 21.53 -14.52
C VAL A 4 -1.82 20.33 -15.20
N THR A 5 -1.11 19.75 -16.17
CA THR A 5 -1.47 18.47 -16.77
C THR A 5 -1.34 17.42 -15.67
N LYS A 6 -2.46 17.07 -15.07
CA LYS A 6 -2.57 15.98 -14.10
C LYS A 6 -2.07 14.73 -14.82
N PHE A 7 -0.92 14.21 -14.40
CA PHE A 7 -0.38 12.96 -14.90
C PHE A 7 -1.32 11.86 -14.41
N GLU A 8 -2.40 11.60 -15.14
CA GLU A 8 -3.25 10.44 -14.93
C GLU A 8 -2.40 9.23 -15.27
N ARG A 9 -1.82 8.62 -14.23
CA ARG A 9 -1.13 7.35 -14.39
C ARG A 9 -2.12 6.38 -15.03
N PRO A 10 -1.76 5.68 -16.11
CA PRO A 10 -2.58 4.58 -16.61
C PRO A 10 -2.81 3.66 -15.42
N GLN A 11 -4.08 3.37 -15.11
CA GLN A 11 -4.44 2.34 -14.17
C GLN A 11 -3.99 1.03 -14.80
N ALA A 12 -2.71 0.68 -14.64
CA ALA A 12 -2.23 -0.64 -15.00
C ALA A 12 -3.14 -1.60 -14.23
N ILE A 13 -3.83 -2.47 -14.98
CA ILE A 13 -4.71 -3.49 -14.41
C ILE A 13 -3.78 -4.46 -13.70
N TYR A 14 -3.41 -4.11 -12.48
CA TYR A 14 -2.63 -4.98 -11.63
C TYR A 14 -3.56 -6.04 -11.10
N ASP A 15 -3.20 -7.29 -11.33
CA ASP A 15 -3.86 -8.39 -10.65
C ASP A 15 -3.56 -8.30 -9.14
N LEU A 16 -4.59 -8.46 -8.32
CA LEU A 16 -4.46 -8.36 -6.88
C LEU A 16 -3.43 -9.37 -6.36
N ALA A 17 -3.41 -10.59 -6.91
CA ALA A 17 -2.47 -11.60 -6.45
C ALA A 17 -1.02 -11.19 -6.76
N GLU A 18 -0.76 -10.60 -7.93
CA GLU A 18 0.56 -10.07 -8.27
C GLU A 18 1.01 -8.97 -7.30
N MET A 19 0.12 -8.00 -6.99
CA MET A 19 0.43 -6.93 -6.03
C MET A 19 0.80 -7.48 -4.65
N LEU A 20 0.04 -8.47 -4.17
CA LEU A 20 0.29 -9.11 -2.89
C LEU A 20 1.61 -9.90 -2.91
N ASP A 21 1.89 -10.62 -4.00
CA ASP A 21 3.13 -11.40 -4.13
C ASP A 21 4.38 -10.50 -4.16
N GLN A 22 4.33 -9.37 -4.86
CA GLN A 22 5.43 -8.41 -4.88
C GLN A 22 5.68 -7.78 -3.50
N THR A 23 4.63 -7.63 -2.68
CA THR A 23 4.71 -7.01 -1.36
C THR A 23 5.35 -7.90 -0.30
N LYS A 24 5.37 -9.23 -0.50
CA LYS A 24 5.87 -10.21 0.49
C LYS A 24 7.31 -9.99 0.94
N ARG A 25 8.14 -9.37 0.09
CA ARG A 25 9.56 -9.07 0.42
C ARG A 25 9.70 -7.98 1.50
N TYR A 26 8.71 -7.11 1.61
CA TYR A 26 8.73 -5.97 2.52
C TYR A 26 8.09 -6.28 3.87
N GLY A 27 7.11 -7.18 3.90
CA GLY A 27 6.39 -7.49 5.11
C GLY A 27 5.18 -8.38 4.86
N LYS A 28 4.38 -8.55 5.93
CA LYS A 28 3.14 -9.31 5.90
C LYS A 28 1.98 -8.38 5.57
N ILE A 29 1.44 -8.53 4.36
CA ILE A 29 0.23 -7.85 3.92
C ILE A 29 -1.03 -8.55 4.43
N ARG A 30 -2.03 -7.76 4.79
CA ARG A 30 -3.36 -8.21 5.21
C ARG A 30 -4.42 -7.33 4.57
N LEU A 31 -5.37 -7.97 3.90
CA LEU A 31 -6.60 -7.35 3.44
C LEU A 31 -7.76 -7.85 4.30
N SER A 32 -8.67 -6.94 4.65
CA SER A 32 -9.91 -7.29 5.33
C SER A 32 -11.06 -6.47 4.77
N ARG A 33 -12.19 -7.14 4.55
CA ARG A 33 -13.46 -6.46 4.36
C ARG A 33 -14.03 -6.11 5.74
N GLN A 34 -14.40 -4.86 5.92
CA GLN A 34 -15.22 -4.39 7.03
C GLN A 34 -16.59 -3.95 6.49
N ASP A 35 -17.51 -3.59 7.39
CA ASP A 35 -18.88 -3.23 7.03
C ASP A 35 -18.91 -2.11 5.97
N ASP A 36 -18.06 -1.09 6.14
CA ASP A 36 -18.06 0.12 5.30
C ASP A 36 -17.04 0.12 4.15
N GLY A 37 -16.28 -0.97 3.96
CA GLY A 37 -15.28 -1.00 2.90
C GLY A 37 -14.14 -1.99 3.09
N TRP A 38 -13.11 -1.81 2.27
CA TRP A 38 -11.87 -2.56 2.34
C TRP A 38 -10.79 -1.80 3.09
N TYR A 39 -10.01 -2.56 3.84
CA TYR A 39 -8.85 -2.11 4.58
C TYR A 39 -7.64 -2.96 4.23
N CYS A 40 -6.48 -2.32 4.09
CA CYS A 40 -5.19 -2.96 3.91
C CYS A 40 -4.21 -2.52 5.01
N CYS A 41 -3.43 -3.47 5.52
CA CYS A 41 -2.30 -3.23 6.40
C CYS A 41 -1.09 -4.04 5.94
N ILE A 42 0.09 -3.42 5.93
CA ILE A 42 1.36 -4.08 5.71
C ILE A 42 2.16 -3.95 7.01
N ALA A 43 2.33 -5.08 7.72
CA ALA A 43 3.25 -5.17 8.84
C ALA A 43 4.65 -5.42 8.29
N MET A 44 5.49 -4.37 8.32
CA MET A 44 6.79 -4.36 7.66
C MET A 44 7.80 -5.20 8.43
N ASN A 45 8.69 -5.86 7.70
CA ASN A 45 9.85 -6.51 8.28
C ASN A 45 10.79 -5.43 8.84
N THR A 46 11.16 -5.56 10.11
CA THR A 46 12.14 -4.68 10.76
C THR A 46 13.28 -5.53 11.32
N ASN A 47 14.48 -4.98 11.33
CA ASN A 47 15.68 -5.64 11.87
C ASN A 47 15.97 -5.24 13.33
N THR A 48 15.09 -4.45 13.94
CA THR A 48 15.27 -3.92 15.29
C THR A 48 14.32 -4.62 16.26
N THR A 49 14.89 -5.21 17.30
CA THR A 49 14.12 -5.92 18.32
C THR A 49 13.19 -4.96 19.05
N GLY A 50 11.92 -5.36 19.20
CA GLY A 50 10.91 -4.57 19.92
C GLY A 50 10.28 -3.43 19.11
N THR A 51 10.64 -3.27 17.82
CA THR A 51 10.01 -2.26 16.96
C THR A 51 8.98 -2.87 16.02
N SER A 52 7.88 -2.15 15.80
CA SER A 52 6.93 -2.43 14.73
C SER A 52 6.84 -1.23 13.80
N PHE A 53 6.74 -1.51 12.50
CA PHE A 53 6.46 -0.51 11.49
C PHE A 53 5.29 -1.03 10.65
N GLU A 54 4.19 -0.31 10.66
CA GLU A 54 2.98 -0.70 9.95
C GLU A 54 2.56 0.40 9.00
N VAL A 55 2.22 0.02 7.77
CA VAL A 55 1.64 0.90 6.77
C VAL A 55 0.18 0.50 6.58
N LYS A 56 -0.72 1.47 6.64
CA LYS A 56 -2.17 1.23 6.66
C LYS A 56 -2.89 2.12 5.65
N SER A 57 -3.95 1.57 5.07
CA SER A 57 -4.98 2.33 4.37
C SER A 57 -6.08 2.76 5.35
N GLU A 58 -7.00 3.58 4.88
CA GLU A 58 -8.29 3.82 5.50
C GLU A 58 -9.19 2.57 5.42
N PHE A 59 -10.31 2.58 6.13
CA PHE A 59 -11.24 1.43 6.21
C PHE A 59 -12.34 1.41 5.13
N HIS A 60 -12.48 2.47 4.35
CA HIS A 60 -13.64 2.73 3.49
C HIS A 60 -13.32 2.67 1.99
N HIS A 61 -12.34 1.87 1.57
CA HIS A 61 -12.05 1.68 0.14
C HIS A 61 -13.13 0.83 -0.52
N ALA A 62 -13.52 1.14 -1.76
CA ALA A 62 -14.62 0.45 -2.41
C ALA A 62 -14.22 -0.97 -2.82
N THR A 63 -12.97 -1.15 -3.24
CA THR A 63 -12.42 -2.44 -3.71
C THR A 63 -11.17 -2.87 -2.92
N PRO A 64 -10.85 -4.19 -2.87
CA PRO A 64 -9.63 -4.65 -2.22
C PRO A 64 -8.36 -4.16 -2.93
N ILE A 65 -8.44 -3.96 -4.25
CA ILE A 65 -7.34 -3.44 -5.08
C ILE A 65 -7.03 -2.00 -4.69
N GLU A 66 -8.04 -1.14 -4.53
CA GLU A 66 -7.84 0.25 -4.07
C GLU A 66 -7.15 0.30 -2.71
N ALA A 67 -7.60 -0.52 -1.75
CA ALA A 67 -6.99 -0.59 -0.43
C ALA A 67 -5.52 -1.05 -0.51
N ALA A 68 -5.24 -2.10 -1.29
CA ALA A 68 -3.89 -2.64 -1.48
C ALA A 68 -2.96 -1.63 -2.17
N ASP A 69 -3.41 -1.01 -3.26
CA ASP A 69 -2.64 0.00 -4.01
C ASP A 69 -2.29 1.19 -3.12
N CYS A 70 -3.26 1.73 -2.38
CA CYS A 70 -3.03 2.81 -1.42
C CYS A 70 -1.93 2.43 -0.40
N CYS A 71 -2.01 1.23 0.16
CA CYS A 71 -1.04 0.74 1.13
C CYS A 71 0.37 0.57 0.53
N ILE A 72 0.47 -0.02 -0.66
CA ILE A 72 1.72 -0.24 -1.37
C ILE A 72 2.37 1.09 -1.75
N GLN A 73 1.60 2.07 -2.24
CA GLN A 73 2.11 3.40 -2.55
C GLN A 73 2.65 4.11 -1.30
N ARG A 74 1.96 4.02 -0.17
CA ARG A 74 2.42 4.57 1.12
C ARG A 74 3.69 3.88 1.61
N MET A 75 3.78 2.56 1.45
CA MET A 75 4.98 1.80 1.77
C MET A 75 6.17 2.28 0.97
N HIS A 76 6.04 2.40 -0.36
CA HIS A 76 7.12 2.92 -1.21
C HIS A 76 7.50 4.37 -0.88
N ALA A 77 6.52 5.21 -0.53
CA ALA A 77 6.80 6.57 -0.07
C ALA A 77 7.59 6.56 1.25
N ALA A 78 7.17 5.76 2.23
CA ALA A 78 7.85 5.67 3.51
C ALA A 78 9.27 5.12 3.39
N LEU A 79 9.47 4.06 2.60
CA LEU A 79 10.79 3.46 2.41
C LEU A 79 11.76 4.45 1.74
N ARG A 80 11.31 5.26 0.79
CA ARG A 80 12.14 6.33 0.19
C ARG A 80 12.52 7.40 1.21
N THR A 81 11.59 7.80 2.06
CA THR A 81 11.87 8.78 3.14
C THR A 81 12.89 8.24 4.15
N LEU A 82 12.87 6.93 4.42
CA LEU A 82 13.78 6.26 5.35
C LEU A 82 15.13 5.86 4.72
N GLY A 83 15.30 6.05 3.40
CA GLY A 83 16.52 5.66 2.68
C GLY A 83 16.67 4.13 2.51
N ALA A 84 15.57 3.38 2.59
CA ALA A 84 15.57 1.92 2.50
C ALA A 84 15.38 1.38 1.06
N VAL A 85 15.08 2.26 0.10
CA VAL A 85 15.05 2.02 -1.37
C VAL A 85 15.21 3.33 -2.13
#